data_AF-A0A2B4R5T9-F1
#
_entry.id   AF-A0A2B4R5T9-F1
#
_cell.length_a   1.000
_cell.length_b   1.000
_cell.length_c   1.000
_cell.angle_alpha   90.00
_cell.angle_beta   90.00
_cell.angle_gamma   90.00
#
_symmetry.space_group_name_H-M   'P 1'
#
loop_
_entity.id
_entity.type
_entity.pdbx_description
1 polymer ?
#
loop_
_entity_poly.entity_id
_entity_poly.type
_entity_poly.pdbx_seq_one_letter_code
_entity_poly.pdbx_strand_id
1 'polypeptide(L)'
;MHIKLNTDLGPTNLLSVYPPTLTSSTHAKDHFYSQLDDAIKHFPNNKVLILLGDFNARVGNDQGPCPDCLCDFGVGKCNAHGQRLLEVCTYHHLCITNTFFGVKLHHSFSCMCPRSKRRHHLDLIISRREHLNNICTTRAYHSADCDCTNIQLRPKKFHRIRQSATLRINASATAIPENISIFNDILSSKLGDCLELTTEDHWSHIKDTTLAAALKAFGKNDNAATPAVTIKDYILEAVTQFTYLGSTTSNNNCLEVDIGKRIGKAATNMAKLSARVWENKKLTPQTKVAVYRACIVSTLLFGSESWITYPSQEKRLNIFHMRSLRRILSISWTDNVYNNEVLARVNIPSMFTLIRQRRLRWLGHVYRMEDERIPKNLLYGEFESGSRPIGRPKLRFKDVCKRDMLATALPTDK
;
A
#
# COMPACT_ATOMS: atom_id res chain seq x y z
N MET A 1 -4.77 15.89 7.97
CA MET A 1 -4.01 15.25 9.08
C MET A 1 -2.91 16.22 9.50
N HIS A 2 -2.76 16.53 10.78
CA HIS A 2 -1.76 17.49 11.28
C HIS A 2 -0.74 16.76 12.18
N ILE A 3 0.57 17.00 12.00
CA ILE A 3 1.69 16.52 12.85
C ILE A 3 2.47 17.68 13.44
N LYS A 4 2.80 17.60 14.74
CA LYS A 4 3.80 18.47 15.37
C LYS A 4 5.10 17.70 15.58
N LEU A 5 6.20 18.24 15.10
CA LEU A 5 7.53 17.71 15.31
C LEU A 5 8.36 18.71 16.11
N ASN A 6 9.19 18.23 17.03
CA ASN A 6 10.20 19.07 17.66
C ASN A 6 11.51 18.87 16.90
N THR A 7 12.00 19.92 16.28
CA THR A 7 13.27 19.96 15.54
C THR A 7 14.30 20.79 16.29
N ASP A 8 15.56 20.76 15.86
CA ASP A 8 16.63 21.59 16.45
C ASP A 8 16.36 23.11 16.25
N LEU A 9 15.51 23.46 15.28
CA LEU A 9 15.06 24.83 15.01
C LEU A 9 13.75 25.19 15.76
N GLY A 10 13.24 24.27 16.59
CA GLY A 10 11.99 24.43 17.33
C GLY A 10 10.83 23.59 16.80
N PRO A 11 9.60 23.84 17.30
CA PRO A 11 8.42 23.06 16.93
C PRO A 11 7.93 23.38 15.51
N THR A 12 7.87 22.35 14.66
CA THR A 12 7.39 22.40 13.27
C THR A 12 6.02 21.73 13.14
N ASN A 13 5.07 22.40 12.48
CA ASN A 13 3.76 21.87 12.18
C ASN A 13 3.72 21.37 10.73
N LEU A 14 3.48 20.08 10.54
CA LEU A 14 3.22 19.49 9.24
C LEU A 14 1.71 19.31 9.07
N LEU A 15 1.12 19.85 8.01
CA LEU A 15 -0.27 19.63 7.66
C LEU A 15 -0.31 18.81 6.37
N SER A 16 -0.74 17.55 6.46
CA SER A 16 -0.98 16.71 5.29
C SER A 16 -2.38 16.99 4.71
N VAL A 17 -2.39 17.27 3.40
CA VAL A 17 -3.50 17.81 2.63
C VAL A 17 -3.72 16.95 1.38
N TYR A 18 -4.97 16.63 1.07
CA TYR A 18 -5.34 15.88 -0.14
C TYR A 18 -6.63 16.47 -0.75
N PRO A 19 -6.52 17.42 -1.69
CA PRO A 19 -7.66 18.07 -2.31
C PRO A 19 -8.48 17.13 -3.21
N PRO A 20 -9.76 17.43 -3.44
CA PRO A 20 -10.60 16.71 -4.38
C PRO A 20 -9.97 16.65 -5.78
N THR A 21 -10.26 15.57 -6.50
CA THR A 21 -9.78 15.37 -7.87
C THR A 21 -10.33 16.42 -8.85
N LEU A 22 -9.69 16.56 -10.01
CA LEU A 22 -10.12 17.46 -11.09
C LEU A 22 -11.59 17.26 -11.52
N THR A 23 -12.10 16.04 -11.44
CA THR A 23 -13.48 15.67 -11.82
C THR A 23 -14.52 15.94 -10.74
N SER A 24 -14.12 16.36 -9.54
CA SER A 24 -15.05 16.67 -8.45
C SER A 24 -15.85 17.94 -8.75
N SER A 25 -17.03 18.07 -8.14
CA SER A 25 -17.90 19.25 -8.30
C SER A 25 -17.22 20.53 -7.79
N THR A 26 -17.61 21.68 -8.34
CA THR A 26 -17.09 23.00 -7.91
C THR A 26 -17.33 23.23 -6.43
N HIS A 27 -18.52 22.93 -5.94
CA HIS A 27 -18.88 23.02 -4.51
C HIS A 27 -17.94 22.22 -3.60
N ALA A 28 -17.59 20.98 -3.97
CA ALA A 28 -16.66 20.16 -3.18
C ALA A 28 -15.25 20.77 -3.14
N LYS A 29 -14.83 21.42 -4.23
CA LYS A 29 -13.54 22.12 -4.30
C LYS A 29 -13.55 23.40 -3.46
N ASP A 30 -14.61 24.21 -3.55
CA ASP A 30 -14.76 25.44 -2.76
C ASP A 30 -14.77 25.13 -1.26
N HIS A 31 -15.58 24.15 -0.85
CA HIS A 31 -15.65 23.70 0.54
C HIS A 31 -14.28 23.25 1.06
N PHE A 32 -13.54 22.47 0.27
CA PHE A 32 -12.21 22.04 0.65
C PHE A 32 -11.23 23.21 0.86
N TYR A 33 -11.18 24.17 -0.06
CA TYR A 33 -10.26 25.31 0.06
C TYR A 33 -10.66 26.25 1.20
N SER A 34 -11.96 26.37 1.51
CA SER A 34 -12.43 27.06 2.72
C SER A 34 -11.93 26.36 3.99
N GLN A 35 -12.04 25.03 4.07
CA GLN A 35 -11.52 24.28 5.22
C GLN A 35 -9.99 24.38 5.34
N LEU A 36 -9.28 24.42 4.22
CA LEU A 36 -7.83 24.61 4.21
C LEU A 36 -7.45 26.00 4.73
N ASP A 37 -8.18 27.04 4.32
CA ASP A 37 -8.02 28.41 4.80
C ASP A 37 -8.21 28.49 6.33
N ASP A 38 -9.30 27.92 6.85
CA ASP A 38 -9.57 27.87 8.29
C ASP A 38 -8.49 27.09 9.07
N ALA A 39 -7.99 26.00 8.48
CA ALA A 39 -6.93 25.20 9.08
C ALA A 39 -5.59 25.95 9.14
N ILE A 40 -5.26 26.76 8.12
CA ILE A 40 -4.05 27.58 8.11
C ILE A 40 -4.16 28.71 9.15
N LYS A 41 -5.33 29.35 9.26
CA LYS A 41 -5.61 30.41 10.24
C LYS A 41 -5.45 29.96 11.69
N HIS A 42 -5.71 28.68 11.98
CA HIS A 42 -5.49 28.09 13.31
C HIS A 42 -4.02 28.10 13.76
N PHE A 43 -3.06 28.23 12.84
CA PHE A 43 -1.64 28.28 13.19
C PHE A 43 -1.15 29.73 13.23
N PRO A 44 -0.66 30.22 14.38
CA PRO A 44 -0.06 31.55 14.46
C PRO A 44 1.05 31.72 13.42
N ASN A 45 1.17 32.92 12.83
CA ASN A 45 2.14 33.18 11.77
C ASN A 45 3.58 32.91 12.22
N ASN A 46 3.91 33.19 13.49
CA ASN A 46 5.25 32.93 14.05
C ASN A 46 5.63 31.44 14.21
N LYS A 47 4.74 30.49 13.88
CA LYS A 47 5.02 29.06 13.97
C LYS A 47 5.34 28.49 12.58
N VAL A 48 6.38 27.66 12.54
CA VAL A 48 6.73 26.92 11.33
C VAL A 48 5.57 26.01 10.93
N LEU A 49 5.06 26.24 9.72
CA LEU A 49 4.01 25.49 9.07
C LEU A 49 4.50 24.99 7.71
N ILE A 50 4.35 23.70 7.48
CA ILE A 50 4.64 23.04 6.21
C ILE A 50 3.41 22.26 5.78
N LEU A 51 2.83 22.60 4.64
CA LEU A 51 1.77 21.83 4.00
C LEU A 51 2.39 20.79 3.08
N LEU A 52 1.86 19.57 3.11
CA LEU A 52 2.39 18.42 2.37
C LEU A 52 1.27 17.61 1.75
N GLY A 53 1.45 17.17 0.51
CA GLY A 53 0.62 16.11 -0.07
C GLY A 53 0.43 16.26 -1.57
N ASP A 54 -0.40 15.39 -2.13
CA ASP A 54 -0.84 15.46 -3.50
C ASP A 54 -1.96 16.49 -3.61
N PHE A 55 -1.65 17.67 -4.13
CA PHE A 55 -2.59 18.77 -4.25
C PHE A 55 -3.52 18.63 -5.47
N ASN A 56 -3.31 17.64 -6.34
CA ASN A 56 -3.97 17.57 -7.65
C ASN A 56 -3.85 18.88 -8.48
N ALA A 57 -2.88 19.73 -8.14
CA ALA A 57 -2.71 21.08 -8.63
C ALA A 57 -1.43 21.18 -9.46
N ARG A 58 -1.52 21.86 -10.60
CA ARG A 58 -0.36 22.24 -11.40
C ARG A 58 -0.28 23.75 -11.34
N VAL A 59 0.80 24.28 -10.80
CA VAL A 59 1.00 25.73 -10.61
C VAL A 59 1.75 26.36 -11.77
N GLY A 60 2.51 25.55 -12.52
CA GLY A 60 3.21 25.98 -13.73
C GLY A 60 4.51 26.73 -13.45
N ASN A 61 5.13 27.24 -14.52
CA ASN A 61 6.30 28.13 -14.46
C ASN A 61 5.97 29.60 -14.79
N ASP A 62 4.72 29.87 -15.15
CA ASP A 62 4.29 31.21 -15.50
C ASP A 62 4.14 32.00 -14.19
N GLN A 63 5.14 32.83 -13.84
CA GLN A 63 5.14 33.57 -12.57
C GLN A 63 3.90 34.47 -12.37
N GLY A 64 3.18 34.82 -13.45
CA GLY A 64 1.87 35.46 -13.38
C GLY A 64 1.79 36.62 -12.37
N PRO A 65 0.62 36.90 -11.79
CA PRO A 65 0.47 37.94 -10.76
C PRO A 65 0.87 37.50 -9.34
N CYS A 66 1.62 36.40 -9.15
CA CYS A 66 1.95 35.85 -7.83
C CYS A 66 3.46 35.60 -7.63
N PRO A 67 4.30 36.64 -7.75
CA PRO A 67 5.76 36.51 -7.64
C PRO A 67 6.24 36.07 -6.24
N ASP A 68 5.40 36.23 -5.21
CA ASP A 68 5.79 35.89 -3.85
C ASP A 68 5.70 34.39 -3.52
N CYS A 69 4.86 33.66 -4.25
CA CYS A 69 4.51 32.27 -3.95
C CYS A 69 5.26 31.24 -4.82
N LEU A 70 5.75 31.66 -5.98
CA LEU A 70 6.42 30.84 -6.98
C LEU A 70 7.82 31.39 -7.31
N CYS A 71 8.67 30.53 -7.84
CA CYS A 71 10.00 30.88 -8.35
C CYS A 71 10.27 30.12 -9.67
N ASP A 72 11.43 30.35 -10.30
CA ASP A 72 11.74 30.04 -11.70
C ASP A 72 11.79 28.55 -12.07
N PHE A 73 11.72 27.66 -11.08
CA PHE A 73 11.80 26.21 -11.30
C PHE A 73 10.44 25.53 -11.33
N GLY A 74 9.36 26.30 -11.54
CA GLY A 74 8.02 25.78 -11.77
C GLY A 74 7.94 24.90 -13.01
N VAL A 75 6.96 23.99 -13.05
CA VAL A 75 6.86 22.98 -14.11
C VAL A 75 5.48 22.99 -14.76
N GLY A 76 5.46 23.15 -16.09
CA GLY A 76 4.26 23.06 -16.92
C GLY A 76 3.41 24.33 -16.89
N LYS A 77 2.10 24.17 -17.18
CA LYS A 77 1.11 25.26 -17.15
C LYS A 77 0.17 25.12 -15.97
N CYS A 78 -0.22 26.26 -15.41
CA CYS A 78 -1.20 26.32 -14.33
C CYS A 78 -2.53 25.66 -14.74
N ASN A 79 -3.14 24.88 -13.86
CA ASN A 79 -4.51 24.36 -14.03
C ASN A 79 -5.48 25.04 -13.05
N ALA A 80 -6.79 24.82 -13.20
CA ALA A 80 -7.80 25.44 -12.33
C ALA A 80 -7.59 25.16 -10.83
N HIS A 81 -7.02 24.00 -10.47
CA HIS A 81 -6.66 23.70 -9.08
C HIS A 81 -5.42 24.48 -8.62
N GLY A 82 -4.42 24.63 -9.51
CA GLY A 82 -3.26 25.47 -9.28
C GLY A 82 -3.64 26.91 -9.03
N GLN A 83 -4.59 27.46 -9.79
CA GLN A 83 -5.07 28.83 -9.60
C GLN A 83 -5.65 29.04 -8.19
N ARG A 84 -6.56 28.16 -7.76
CA ARG A 84 -7.15 28.19 -6.40
C ARG A 84 -6.10 28.03 -5.30
N LEU A 85 -5.12 27.15 -5.53
CA LEU A 85 -4.02 26.96 -4.59
C LEU A 85 -3.15 28.22 -4.49
N LEU A 86 -2.87 28.88 -5.62
CA LEU A 86 -2.09 30.12 -5.66
C LEU A 86 -2.83 31.26 -4.94
N GLU A 87 -4.14 31.37 -5.09
CA GLU A 87 -4.95 32.35 -4.35
C GLU A 87 -4.81 32.18 -2.83
N VAL A 88 -4.92 30.94 -2.33
CA VAL A 88 -4.71 30.63 -0.91
C VAL A 88 -3.26 30.89 -0.49
N CYS A 89 -2.28 30.56 -1.34
CA CYS A 89 -0.88 30.80 -1.03
C CYS A 89 -0.55 32.30 -0.93
N THR A 90 -1.08 33.11 -1.85
CA THR A 90 -0.88 34.56 -1.86
C THR A 90 -1.51 35.19 -0.63
N TYR A 91 -2.74 34.78 -0.28
CA TYR A 91 -3.44 35.30 0.90
C TYR A 91 -2.73 34.99 2.22
N HIS A 92 -2.12 33.81 2.36
CA HIS A 92 -1.42 33.38 3.58
C HIS A 92 0.11 33.58 3.55
N HIS A 93 0.65 34.26 2.54
CA HIS A 93 2.09 34.43 2.31
C HIS A 93 2.88 33.10 2.33
N LEU A 94 2.33 32.10 1.64
CA LEU A 94 2.92 30.78 1.47
C LEU A 94 3.71 30.67 0.17
N CYS A 95 4.78 29.89 0.19
CA CYS A 95 5.65 29.63 -0.94
C CYS A 95 5.63 28.14 -1.29
N ILE A 96 5.45 27.82 -2.57
CA ILE A 96 5.50 26.45 -3.08
C ILE A 96 6.96 26.08 -3.32
N THR A 97 7.58 25.51 -2.29
CA THR A 97 9.03 25.27 -2.19
C THR A 97 9.60 24.47 -3.35
N ASN A 98 8.79 23.61 -3.96
CA ASN A 98 9.14 22.85 -5.16
C ASN A 98 9.60 23.72 -6.34
N THR A 99 9.16 24.97 -6.40
CA THR A 99 9.50 25.91 -7.49
C THR A 99 10.74 26.76 -7.20
N PHE A 100 11.31 26.67 -5.99
CA PHE A 100 12.45 27.49 -5.55
C PHE A 100 13.81 26.82 -5.75
N PHE A 101 13.85 25.52 -6.03
CA PHE A 101 15.10 24.78 -6.14
C PHE A 101 15.28 24.15 -7.52
N GLY A 102 16.37 24.51 -8.20
CA GLY A 102 16.80 23.87 -9.44
C GLY A 102 17.30 22.44 -9.18
N VAL A 103 16.45 21.45 -9.45
CA VAL A 103 16.77 20.02 -9.26
C VAL A 103 16.84 19.31 -10.62
N LYS A 104 17.56 18.17 -10.68
CA LYS A 104 17.60 17.36 -11.91
C LYS A 104 16.19 17.02 -12.36
N LEU A 105 15.95 16.98 -13.66
CA LEU A 105 14.63 16.81 -14.27
C LEU A 105 13.85 15.58 -13.75
N HIS A 106 14.52 14.49 -13.33
CA HIS A 106 13.85 13.32 -12.74
C HIS A 106 13.49 13.47 -11.25
N HIS A 107 13.82 14.58 -10.61
CA HIS A 107 13.40 14.94 -9.25
C HIS A 107 12.32 16.04 -9.23
N SER A 108 11.94 16.56 -10.40
CA SER A 108 10.97 17.66 -10.56
C SER A 108 9.53 17.18 -10.78
N PHE A 109 9.29 15.89 -10.93
CA PHE A 109 7.96 15.35 -11.21
C PHE A 109 7.55 14.38 -10.11
N SER A 110 6.25 14.20 -9.88
CA SER A 110 5.78 13.21 -8.91
C SER A 110 4.86 12.16 -9.54
N CYS A 111 4.30 12.46 -10.72
CA CYS A 111 3.41 11.56 -11.44
C CYS A 111 3.72 11.55 -12.94
N MET A 112 3.50 10.42 -13.60
CA MET A 112 3.57 10.29 -15.06
C MET A 112 2.25 9.74 -15.61
N CYS A 113 1.64 10.45 -16.55
CA CYS A 113 0.46 9.95 -17.26
C CYS A 113 0.83 8.70 -18.09
N PRO A 114 0.21 7.53 -17.84
CA PRO A 114 0.60 6.28 -18.51
C PRO A 114 0.45 6.33 -20.04
N ARG A 115 -0.55 7.07 -20.52
CA ARG A 115 -0.93 7.16 -21.95
C ARG A 115 -0.12 8.20 -22.72
N SER A 116 0.00 9.42 -22.18
CA SER A 116 0.66 10.53 -22.89
C SER A 116 2.15 10.66 -22.58
N LYS A 117 2.66 9.90 -21.59
CA LYS A 117 4.01 10.02 -21.04
C LYS A 117 4.36 11.42 -20.53
N ARG A 118 3.38 12.32 -20.43
CA ARG A 118 3.54 13.63 -19.80
C ARG A 118 3.75 13.44 -18.31
N ARG A 119 4.73 14.14 -17.78
CA ARG A 119 5.04 14.15 -16.35
C ARG A 119 4.35 15.35 -15.70
N HIS A 120 3.87 15.13 -14.50
CA HIS A 120 3.12 16.10 -13.72
C HIS A 120 3.75 16.23 -12.34
N HIS A 121 3.72 17.45 -11.84
CA HIS A 121 4.10 17.79 -10.47
C HIS A 121 2.82 18.05 -9.70
N LEU A 122 2.41 17.10 -8.87
CA LEU A 122 1.16 17.17 -8.09
C LEU A 122 1.43 17.15 -6.58
N ASP A 123 2.52 16.50 -6.17
CA ASP A 123 2.98 16.47 -4.79
C ASP A 123 3.76 17.74 -4.46
N LEU A 124 3.13 18.62 -3.67
CA LEU A 124 3.68 19.92 -3.33
C LEU A 124 4.02 19.98 -1.84
N ILE A 125 5.12 20.66 -1.56
CA ILE A 125 5.56 21.07 -0.25
C ILE A 125 5.47 22.59 -0.22
N ILE A 126 4.66 23.11 0.70
CA ILE A 126 4.37 24.53 0.81
C ILE A 126 4.78 24.99 2.21
N SER A 127 5.48 26.11 2.32
CA SER A 127 5.89 26.68 3.61
C SER A 127 5.54 28.16 3.68
N ARG A 128 5.49 28.73 4.89
CA ARG A 128 5.47 30.20 5.02
C ARG A 128 6.75 30.79 4.43
N ARG A 129 6.63 31.96 3.80
CA ARG A 129 7.76 32.67 3.20
C ARG A 129 8.89 32.93 4.21
N GLU A 130 8.53 33.35 5.42
CA GLU A 130 9.48 33.65 6.51
C GLU A 130 10.31 32.43 6.95
N HIS A 131 9.85 31.21 6.64
CA HIS A 131 10.53 29.97 7.00
C HIS A 131 11.17 29.26 5.80
N LEU A 132 11.14 29.89 4.62
CA LEU A 132 11.71 29.31 3.41
C LEU A 132 13.22 29.07 3.54
N ASN A 133 13.93 29.94 4.25
CA ASN A 133 15.37 29.81 4.52
C ASN A 133 15.72 28.56 5.35
N ASN A 134 14.75 27.95 6.04
CA ASN A 134 14.96 26.71 6.79
C ASN A 134 14.88 25.46 5.90
N ILE A 135 14.54 25.62 4.61
CA ILE A 135 14.34 24.52 3.67
C ILE A 135 15.56 24.40 2.78
N CYS A 136 16.29 23.29 2.91
CA CYS A 136 17.52 23.07 2.16
C CYS A 136 17.26 22.66 0.70
N THR A 137 16.26 21.81 0.47
CA THR A 137 15.89 21.33 -0.87
C THR A 137 14.52 20.67 -0.85
N THR A 138 13.79 20.78 -1.96
CA THR A 138 12.54 20.07 -2.18
C THR A 138 12.63 19.23 -3.44
N ARG A 139 12.44 17.90 -3.33
CA ARG A 139 12.63 16.95 -4.43
C ARG A 139 11.55 15.87 -4.39
N ALA A 140 11.13 15.43 -5.57
CA ALA A 140 10.36 14.21 -5.73
C ALA A 140 11.30 13.02 -5.94
N TYR A 141 10.98 11.89 -5.30
CA TYR A 141 11.67 10.62 -5.47
C TYR A 141 10.76 9.65 -6.21
N HIS A 142 11.26 9.06 -7.30
CA HIS A 142 10.54 8.10 -8.15
C HIS A 142 11.08 6.67 -7.97
N SER A 143 11.60 6.37 -6.80
CA SER A 143 12.41 5.16 -6.56
C SER A 143 11.78 4.30 -5.48
N ALA A 144 12.39 3.15 -5.22
CA ALA A 144 11.95 2.18 -4.21
C ALA A 144 11.81 2.71 -2.78
N ASP A 145 12.32 3.89 -2.52
CA ASP A 145 12.27 4.63 -1.26
C ASP A 145 10.91 5.35 -1.14
N CYS A 146 9.81 4.64 -1.39
CA CYS A 146 8.42 5.12 -1.39
C CYS A 146 8.13 6.28 -2.38
N ASP A 147 6.99 6.24 -3.06
CA ASP A 147 6.51 7.32 -3.96
C ASP A 147 6.05 8.58 -3.18
N CYS A 148 6.82 9.01 -2.19
CA CYS A 148 6.55 10.21 -1.39
C CYS A 148 7.73 11.19 -1.53
N THR A 149 7.42 12.47 -1.59
CA THR A 149 8.40 13.55 -1.41
C THR A 149 9.03 13.41 -0.02
N ASN A 150 10.29 12.98 0.04
CA ASN A 150 10.99 12.78 1.31
C ASN A 150 11.46 14.13 1.87
N ILE A 151 10.95 14.51 3.04
CA ILE A 151 11.64 15.45 3.94
C ILE A 151 12.57 14.60 4.82
N GLN A 152 13.87 14.90 4.79
CA GLN A 152 14.83 14.22 5.66
C GLN A 152 14.71 14.79 7.08
N LEU A 153 14.11 14.03 7.98
CA LEU A 153 14.03 14.34 9.41
C LEU A 153 14.84 13.30 10.17
N ARG A 154 15.73 13.73 11.07
CA ARG A 154 16.49 12.85 11.97
C ARG A 154 15.78 12.74 13.33
N PRO A 155 14.99 11.69 13.59
CA PRO A 155 14.41 11.47 14.91
C PRO A 155 15.47 10.94 15.89
N LYS A 156 15.42 11.43 17.15
CA LYS A 156 16.39 11.11 18.21
C LYS A 156 16.31 9.67 18.74
N LYS A 157 15.15 8.98 18.62
CA LYS A 157 14.93 7.59 19.05
C LYS A 157 13.78 6.94 18.28
N PHE A 158 14.01 5.76 17.69
CA PHE A 158 12.94 4.86 17.27
C PHE A 158 12.50 4.02 18.47
N HIS A 159 11.24 4.15 18.89
CA HIS A 159 10.65 3.22 19.84
C HIS A 159 10.20 1.98 19.09
N ARG A 160 10.81 0.83 19.42
CA ARG A 160 10.41 -0.48 18.90
C ARG A 160 9.11 -0.89 19.59
N ILE A 161 8.00 -0.84 18.86
CA ILE A 161 6.76 -1.48 19.29
C ILE A 161 6.93 -3.00 19.09
N ARG A 162 6.76 -3.78 20.16
CA ARG A 162 6.67 -5.24 20.08
C ARG A 162 5.56 -5.62 19.10
N GLN A 163 5.87 -6.54 18.19
CA GLN A 163 4.93 -6.99 17.16
C GLN A 163 3.63 -7.49 17.78
N SER A 164 2.51 -7.06 17.18
CA SER A 164 1.15 -7.52 17.47
C SER A 164 1.07 -9.05 17.49
N ALA A 165 0.54 -9.59 18.59
CA ALA A 165 0.32 -11.00 18.76
C ALA A 165 -0.73 -11.50 17.75
N THR A 166 -0.44 -12.63 17.11
CA THR A 166 -1.52 -13.52 16.61
C THR A 166 -2.49 -13.81 17.76
N LEU A 167 -3.80 -13.92 17.47
CA LEU A 167 -4.81 -14.45 18.40
C LEU A 167 -4.25 -15.70 19.09
N ARG A 168 -3.77 -15.53 20.32
CA ARG A 168 -3.27 -16.61 21.16
C ARG A 168 -4.19 -16.62 22.37
N ILE A 169 -4.88 -17.74 22.55
CA ILE A 169 -5.58 -18.06 23.79
C ILE A 169 -4.57 -17.88 24.93
N ASN A 170 -5.03 -17.29 26.03
CA ASN A 170 -4.17 -17.05 27.18
C ASN A 170 -3.81 -18.39 27.84
N ALA A 171 -2.69 -18.98 27.42
CA ALA A 171 -2.19 -20.25 27.94
C ALA A 171 -1.81 -20.19 29.43
N SER A 172 -1.59 -19.01 30.02
CA SER A 172 -1.44 -18.91 31.48
C SER A 172 -2.76 -19.09 32.22
N ALA A 173 -3.91 -18.81 31.58
CA ALA A 173 -5.22 -19.02 32.18
C ALA A 173 -5.62 -20.50 32.27
N THR A 174 -4.89 -21.42 31.62
CA THR A 174 -5.06 -22.87 31.80
C THR A 174 -4.46 -23.38 33.11
N ALA A 175 -3.71 -22.55 33.86
CA ALA A 175 -3.24 -22.90 35.19
C ALA A 175 -4.34 -22.74 36.26
N ILE A 176 -5.50 -22.15 35.91
CA ILE A 176 -6.63 -21.90 36.81
C ILE A 176 -7.62 -23.08 36.69
N PRO A 177 -7.82 -23.90 37.74
CA PRO A 177 -8.67 -25.09 37.67
C PRO A 177 -10.14 -24.80 37.31
N GLU A 178 -10.68 -23.66 37.77
CA GLU A 178 -12.06 -23.24 37.46
C GLU A 178 -12.27 -23.00 35.96
N ASN A 179 -11.30 -22.39 35.28
CA ASN A 179 -11.37 -22.15 33.84
C ASN A 179 -11.30 -23.48 33.06
N ILE A 180 -10.52 -24.45 33.54
CA ILE A 180 -10.48 -25.79 32.94
C ILE A 180 -11.85 -26.48 33.07
N SER A 181 -12.52 -26.34 34.22
CA SER A 181 -13.89 -26.87 34.40
C SER A 181 -14.86 -26.23 33.41
N ILE A 182 -14.88 -24.89 33.32
CA ILE A 182 -15.72 -24.15 32.38
C ILE A 182 -15.46 -24.58 30.93
N PHE A 183 -14.19 -24.79 30.56
CA PHE A 183 -13.82 -25.27 29.24
C PHE A 183 -14.39 -26.67 28.96
N ASN A 184 -14.18 -27.61 29.89
CA ASN A 184 -14.65 -29.00 29.74
C ASN A 184 -16.17 -29.09 29.71
N ASP A 185 -16.88 -28.29 30.49
CA ASP A 185 -18.35 -28.25 30.52
C ASP A 185 -18.91 -27.74 29.18
N ILE A 186 -18.32 -26.68 28.62
CA ILE A 186 -18.71 -26.14 27.31
C ILE A 186 -18.37 -27.12 26.19
N LEU A 187 -17.21 -27.78 26.26
CA LEU A 187 -16.79 -28.73 25.25
C LEU A 187 -17.72 -29.94 25.24
N SER A 188 -17.98 -30.52 26.41
CA SER A 188 -18.80 -31.73 26.57
C SER A 188 -20.27 -31.50 26.21
N SER A 189 -20.82 -30.32 26.54
CA SER A 189 -22.20 -29.97 26.19
C SER A 189 -22.41 -29.73 24.69
N LYS A 190 -21.38 -29.31 23.95
CA LYS A 190 -21.52 -28.90 22.54
C LYS A 190 -20.96 -29.89 21.53
N LEU A 191 -20.09 -30.82 21.94
CA LEU A 191 -19.54 -31.83 21.02
C LEU A 191 -20.50 -33.01 20.76
N GLY A 192 -21.58 -33.14 21.54
CA GLY A 192 -22.50 -34.28 21.47
C GLY A 192 -23.48 -34.28 20.28
N ASP A 193 -23.69 -33.14 19.62
CA ASP A 193 -24.79 -32.95 18.64
C ASP A 193 -24.38 -33.23 17.17
N CYS A 194 -23.48 -34.18 16.91
CA CYS A 194 -22.95 -34.42 15.56
C CYS A 194 -23.12 -35.87 15.11
N LEU A 195 -24.31 -36.23 14.62
CA LEU A 195 -24.57 -37.55 14.05
C LEU A 195 -24.78 -37.58 12.52
N GLU A 196 -24.74 -36.44 11.81
CA GLU A 196 -25.06 -36.41 10.35
C GLU A 196 -24.25 -35.40 9.50
N LEU A 197 -22.98 -35.12 9.80
CA LEU A 197 -22.16 -34.18 8.99
C LEU A 197 -21.07 -34.88 8.17
N THR A 198 -20.58 -34.21 7.12
CA THR A 198 -19.43 -34.69 6.33
C THR A 198 -18.13 -34.56 7.13
N THR A 199 -17.06 -35.24 6.73
CA THR A 199 -15.77 -35.20 7.47
C THR A 199 -15.16 -33.81 7.61
N GLU A 200 -15.33 -32.93 6.61
CA GLU A 200 -14.81 -31.56 6.64
C GLU A 200 -15.66 -30.65 7.55
N ASP A 201 -16.98 -30.88 7.56
CA ASP A 201 -17.91 -30.16 8.41
C ASP A 201 -17.76 -30.59 9.88
N HIS A 202 -17.51 -31.88 10.13
CA HIS A 202 -17.14 -32.38 11.45
C HIS A 202 -15.87 -31.73 11.97
N TRP A 203 -14.82 -31.64 11.15
CA TRP A 203 -13.57 -31.00 11.56
C TRP A 203 -13.77 -29.51 11.85
N SER A 204 -14.52 -28.81 10.99
CA SER A 204 -14.82 -27.39 11.19
C SER A 204 -15.63 -27.17 12.46
N HIS A 205 -16.63 -28.01 12.73
CA HIS A 205 -17.42 -27.97 13.96
C HIS A 205 -16.55 -28.20 15.20
N ILE A 206 -15.74 -29.26 15.22
CA ILE A 206 -14.83 -29.54 16.35
C ILE A 206 -13.89 -28.35 16.57
N LYS A 207 -13.28 -27.83 15.51
CA LYS A 207 -12.33 -26.73 15.58
C LYS A 207 -12.98 -25.46 16.11
N ASP A 208 -14.14 -25.08 15.59
CA ASP A 208 -14.82 -23.84 15.97
C ASP A 208 -15.41 -23.93 17.37
N THR A 209 -15.98 -25.07 17.75
CA THR A 209 -16.48 -25.34 19.10
C THR A 209 -15.34 -25.33 20.13
N THR A 210 -14.21 -25.98 19.83
CA THR A 210 -13.02 -25.98 20.69
C THR A 210 -12.45 -24.57 20.85
N LEU A 211 -12.35 -23.81 19.75
CA LEU A 211 -11.86 -22.44 19.78
C LEU A 211 -12.79 -21.52 20.58
N ALA A 212 -14.10 -21.65 20.42
CA ALA A 212 -15.10 -20.86 21.14
C ALA A 212 -15.10 -21.18 22.65
N ALA A 213 -15.02 -22.46 23.01
CA ALA A 213 -14.87 -22.89 24.40
C ALA A 213 -13.60 -22.33 25.01
N ALA A 214 -12.46 -22.43 24.31
CA ALA A 214 -11.18 -21.96 24.80
C ALA A 214 -11.14 -20.43 24.95
N LEU A 215 -11.74 -19.68 24.03
CA LEU A 215 -11.86 -18.23 24.14
C LEU A 215 -12.74 -17.80 25.32
N LYS A 216 -13.81 -18.55 25.60
CA LYS A 216 -14.73 -18.25 26.70
C LYS A 216 -14.13 -18.60 28.05
N ALA A 217 -13.41 -19.71 28.15
CA ALA A 217 -12.83 -20.19 29.40
C ALA A 217 -11.50 -19.51 29.75
N PHE A 218 -10.61 -19.33 28.77
CA PHE A 218 -9.25 -18.85 29.01
C PHE A 218 -9.06 -17.39 28.60
N GLY A 219 -10.01 -16.80 27.86
CA GLY A 219 -9.87 -15.45 27.36
C GLY A 219 -8.78 -15.31 26.29
N LYS A 220 -8.58 -14.06 25.84
CA LYS A 220 -7.51 -13.72 24.89
C LYS A 220 -6.31 -13.18 25.66
N ASN A 221 -5.11 -13.41 25.12
CA ASN A 221 -3.96 -12.61 25.53
C ASN A 221 -4.14 -11.17 25.05
N ASP A 222 -4.91 -10.36 25.78
CA ASP A 222 -5.08 -8.94 25.53
C ASP A 222 -3.89 -8.16 26.14
N ASN A 223 -2.70 -8.44 25.62
CA ASN A 223 -1.53 -7.57 25.82
C ASN A 223 -1.33 -6.59 24.65
N ALA A 224 -2.35 -6.41 23.80
CA ALA A 224 -2.33 -5.40 22.75
C ALA A 224 -3.24 -4.25 23.15
N ALA A 225 -2.73 -3.35 24.01
CA ALA A 225 -3.30 -2.01 24.08
C ALA A 225 -3.35 -1.46 22.65
N THR A 226 -4.54 -1.06 22.19
CA THR A 226 -4.69 -0.41 20.90
C THR A 226 -3.72 0.76 20.87
N PRO A 227 -2.76 0.81 19.92
CA PRO A 227 -1.74 1.83 19.92
C PRO A 227 -2.41 3.19 19.73
N ALA A 228 -2.46 3.99 20.80
CA ALA A 228 -2.92 5.36 20.75
C ALA A 228 -1.75 6.23 20.25
N VAL A 229 -1.71 6.44 18.94
CA VAL A 229 -0.76 7.39 18.36
C VAL A 229 -1.42 8.76 18.40
N THR A 230 -1.06 9.55 19.41
CA THR A 230 -1.52 10.92 19.51
C THR A 230 -0.64 11.82 18.66
N ILE A 231 -1.28 12.62 17.82
CA ILE A 231 -0.62 13.69 17.12
C ILE A 231 -1.20 15.01 17.62
N LYS A 232 -0.43 15.73 18.43
CA LYS A 232 -0.91 16.82 19.31
C LYS A 232 -2.05 16.35 20.22
N ASP A 233 -3.27 16.80 19.96
CA ASP A 233 -4.49 16.55 20.72
C ASP A 233 -5.43 15.58 19.98
N TYR A 234 -5.02 15.13 18.79
CA TYR A 234 -5.80 14.19 17.97
C TYR A 234 -5.24 12.77 18.12
N ILE A 235 -6.06 11.87 18.66
CA ILE A 235 -5.74 10.45 18.71
C ILE A 235 -6.06 9.86 17.34
N LEU A 236 -5.04 9.35 16.65
CA LEU A 236 -5.25 8.65 15.37
C LEU A 236 -6.11 7.41 15.59
N GLU A 237 -7.10 7.24 14.71
CA GLU A 237 -7.90 6.02 14.67
C GLU A 237 -7.02 4.82 14.28
N ALA A 238 -6.94 3.83 15.16
CA ALA A 238 -6.26 2.58 14.89
C ALA A 238 -7.16 1.66 14.06
N VAL A 239 -6.93 1.63 12.75
CA VAL A 239 -7.65 0.75 11.82
C VAL A 239 -6.97 -0.61 11.67
N THR A 240 -7.76 -1.68 11.53
CA THR A 240 -7.24 -3.05 11.30
C THR A 240 -6.82 -3.28 9.85
N GLN A 241 -7.38 -2.51 8.92
CA GLN A 241 -7.06 -2.53 7.50
C GLN A 241 -6.97 -1.11 6.97
N PHE A 242 -5.92 -0.81 6.22
CA PHE A 242 -5.71 0.50 5.61
C PHE A 242 -5.37 0.34 4.14
N THR A 243 -6.01 1.12 3.27
CA THR A 243 -5.73 1.09 1.83
C THR A 243 -4.98 2.35 1.43
N TYR A 244 -3.77 2.19 0.93
CA TYR A 244 -2.90 3.27 0.49
C TYR A 244 -2.44 3.02 -0.94
N LEU A 245 -2.60 4.01 -1.82
CA LEU A 245 -2.25 3.94 -3.25
C LEU A 245 -2.76 2.66 -3.95
N GLY A 246 -3.92 2.18 -3.50
CA GLY A 246 -4.59 1.00 -4.03
C GLY A 246 -4.20 -0.34 -3.41
N SER A 247 -3.14 -0.41 -2.60
CA SER A 247 -2.70 -1.60 -1.83
C SER A 247 -3.29 -1.58 -0.43
N THR A 248 -3.79 -2.72 0.06
CA THR A 248 -4.33 -2.82 1.41
C THR A 248 -3.37 -3.54 2.35
N THR A 249 -2.97 -2.85 3.41
CA THR A 249 -2.21 -3.42 4.51
C THR A 249 -3.14 -3.75 5.67
N SER A 250 -2.86 -4.84 6.38
CA SER A 250 -3.57 -5.26 7.58
C SER A 250 -2.66 -5.16 8.81
N ASN A 251 -3.26 -4.99 9.99
CA ASN A 251 -2.53 -4.87 11.26
C ASN A 251 -1.66 -6.08 11.62
N ASN A 252 -1.93 -7.25 11.03
CA ASN A 252 -1.19 -8.49 11.23
C ASN A 252 -0.22 -8.80 10.07
N ASN A 253 -0.05 -7.85 9.13
CA ASN A 253 0.71 -7.99 7.89
C ASN A 253 0.26 -9.19 7.05
N CYS A 254 -1.03 -9.52 7.08
CA CYS A 254 -1.63 -10.57 6.28
C CYS A 254 -1.93 -10.07 4.86
N LEU A 255 -1.38 -10.80 3.88
CA LEU A 255 -1.51 -10.51 2.46
C LEU A 255 -2.88 -10.93 1.88
N GLU A 256 -3.65 -11.76 2.59
CA GLU A 256 -4.94 -12.29 2.10
C GLU A 256 -5.93 -11.18 1.73
N VAL A 257 -5.93 -10.09 2.51
CA VAL A 257 -6.83 -8.95 2.27
C VAL A 257 -6.49 -8.26 0.96
N ASP A 258 -5.20 -7.98 0.71
CA ASP A 258 -4.78 -7.32 -0.53
C ASP A 258 -5.02 -8.22 -1.74
N ILE A 259 -4.59 -9.49 -1.68
CA ILE A 259 -4.82 -10.47 -2.75
C ILE A 259 -6.30 -10.63 -3.05
N GLY A 260 -7.14 -10.74 -2.01
CA GLY A 260 -8.60 -10.82 -2.16
C GLY A 260 -9.17 -9.61 -2.89
N LYS A 261 -8.77 -8.40 -2.50
CA LYS A 261 -9.17 -7.16 -3.17
C LYS A 261 -8.67 -7.07 -4.60
N ARG A 262 -7.44 -7.53 -4.90
CA ARG A 262 -6.89 -7.57 -6.28
C ARG A 262 -7.65 -8.53 -7.16
N ILE A 263 -7.93 -9.74 -6.68
CA ILE A 263 -8.77 -10.71 -7.39
C ILE A 263 -10.15 -10.13 -7.64
N GLY A 264 -10.77 -9.49 -6.63
CA GLY A 264 -12.06 -8.83 -6.77
C GLY A 264 -12.05 -7.74 -7.84
N LYS A 265 -11.08 -6.81 -7.80
CA LYS A 265 -10.92 -5.75 -8.82
C LYS A 265 -10.70 -6.33 -10.22
N ALA A 266 -9.83 -7.35 -10.34
CA ALA A 266 -9.57 -8.01 -11.62
C ALA A 266 -10.80 -8.75 -12.15
N ALA A 267 -11.58 -9.40 -11.27
CA ALA A 267 -12.84 -10.07 -11.62
C ALA A 267 -13.88 -9.06 -12.11
N THR A 268 -14.04 -7.93 -11.43
CA THR A 268 -14.92 -6.84 -11.86
C THR A 268 -14.51 -6.29 -13.22
N ASN A 269 -13.21 -6.07 -13.45
CA ASN A 269 -12.71 -5.63 -14.76
C ASN A 269 -12.94 -6.69 -15.85
N MET A 270 -12.78 -7.97 -15.52
CA MET A 270 -13.10 -9.08 -16.42
C MET A 270 -14.59 -9.07 -16.79
N ALA A 271 -15.48 -8.88 -15.82
CA ALA A 271 -16.92 -8.82 -16.09
C ALA A 271 -17.32 -7.62 -16.96
N LYS A 272 -16.78 -6.42 -16.67
CA LYS A 272 -17.07 -5.20 -17.44
C LYS A 272 -16.68 -5.29 -18.91
N LEU A 273 -15.66 -6.09 -19.24
CA LEU A 273 -15.16 -6.27 -20.60
C LEU A 273 -15.81 -7.45 -21.35
N SER A 274 -16.80 -8.14 -20.75
CA SER A 274 -17.36 -9.39 -21.28
C SER A 274 -17.90 -9.28 -22.71
N ALA A 275 -18.96 -8.50 -22.88
CA ALA A 275 -19.62 -8.35 -24.18
C ALA A 275 -18.71 -7.73 -25.24
N ARG A 276 -17.86 -6.77 -24.83
CA ARG A 276 -17.03 -5.99 -25.75
C ARG A 276 -15.78 -6.75 -26.22
N VAL A 277 -15.21 -7.59 -25.36
CA VAL A 277 -13.90 -8.22 -25.60
C VAL A 277 -13.98 -9.75 -25.59
N TRP A 278 -14.46 -10.36 -24.52
CA TRP A 278 -14.35 -11.80 -24.33
C TRP A 278 -15.31 -12.58 -25.22
N GLU A 279 -16.58 -12.16 -25.29
CA GLU A 279 -17.65 -12.79 -26.09
C GLU A 279 -17.67 -12.30 -27.54
N ASN A 280 -16.96 -11.22 -27.83
CA ASN A 280 -16.93 -10.63 -29.16
C ASN A 280 -16.20 -11.54 -30.16
N LYS A 281 -16.94 -12.06 -31.15
CA LYS A 281 -16.41 -12.94 -32.21
C LYS A 281 -15.57 -12.19 -33.26
N LYS A 282 -15.68 -10.86 -33.35
CA LYS A 282 -14.90 -10.04 -34.29
C LYS A 282 -13.44 -9.84 -33.84
N LEU A 283 -13.11 -10.17 -32.59
CA LEU A 283 -11.75 -10.02 -32.04
C LEU A 283 -11.00 -11.34 -32.10
N THR A 284 -9.76 -11.28 -32.58
CA THR A 284 -8.86 -12.44 -32.57
C THR A 284 -8.46 -12.83 -31.14
N PRO A 285 -8.15 -14.12 -30.87
CA PRO A 285 -7.66 -14.57 -29.57
C PRO A 285 -6.45 -13.75 -29.07
N GLN A 286 -5.51 -13.42 -29.96
CA GLN A 286 -4.31 -12.65 -29.64
C GLN A 286 -4.65 -11.22 -29.18
N THR A 287 -5.62 -10.57 -29.81
CA THR A 287 -6.10 -9.24 -29.39
C THR A 287 -6.77 -9.31 -28.01
N LYS A 288 -7.60 -10.32 -27.77
CA LYS A 288 -8.21 -10.54 -26.44
C LYS A 288 -7.13 -10.76 -25.37
N VAL A 289 -6.13 -11.56 -25.68
CA VAL A 289 -4.96 -11.82 -24.82
C VAL A 289 -4.18 -10.54 -24.50
N ALA A 290 -3.98 -9.66 -25.48
CA ALA A 290 -3.34 -8.36 -25.26
C ALA A 290 -4.13 -7.49 -24.28
N VAL A 291 -5.46 -7.40 -24.44
CA VAL A 291 -6.34 -6.69 -23.50
C VAL A 291 -6.30 -7.33 -22.11
N TYR A 292 -6.30 -8.66 -22.03
CA TYR A 292 -6.18 -9.39 -20.78
C TYR A 292 -4.90 -9.04 -20.03
N ARG A 293 -3.74 -9.04 -20.73
CA ARG A 293 -2.46 -8.65 -20.15
C ARG A 293 -2.47 -7.19 -19.68
N ALA A 294 -3.03 -6.29 -20.49
CA ALA A 294 -3.01 -4.86 -20.22
C ALA A 294 -3.95 -4.43 -19.09
N CYS A 295 -5.13 -5.04 -18.98
CA CYS A 295 -6.17 -4.59 -18.05
C CYS A 295 -6.34 -5.52 -16.84
N ILE A 296 -6.26 -6.84 -17.05
CA ILE A 296 -6.58 -7.82 -16.00
C ILE A 296 -5.33 -8.20 -15.23
N VAL A 297 -4.25 -8.61 -15.92
CA VAL A 297 -2.99 -9.00 -15.26
C VAL A 297 -2.36 -7.82 -14.53
N SER A 298 -2.43 -6.61 -15.09
CA SER A 298 -1.95 -5.37 -14.43
C SER A 298 -2.72 -5.08 -13.14
N THR A 299 -4.05 -5.21 -13.16
CA THR A 299 -4.90 -5.00 -11.97
C THR A 299 -4.64 -6.07 -10.91
N LEU A 300 -4.52 -7.33 -11.34
CA LEU A 300 -4.35 -8.49 -10.46
C LEU A 300 -2.99 -8.47 -9.75
N LEU A 301 -1.95 -8.02 -10.43
CA LEU A 301 -0.56 -8.09 -9.96
C LEU A 301 0.04 -6.73 -9.58
N PHE A 302 -0.80 -5.72 -9.41
CA PHE A 302 -0.35 -4.43 -8.90
C PHE A 302 0.23 -4.60 -7.49
N GLY A 303 1.47 -4.12 -7.28
CA GLY A 303 2.18 -4.24 -6.00
C GLY A 303 2.77 -5.62 -5.73
N SER A 304 2.64 -6.58 -6.66
CA SER A 304 3.08 -7.96 -6.41
C SER A 304 4.59 -8.15 -6.26
N GLU A 305 5.39 -7.19 -6.71
CA GLU A 305 6.83 -7.14 -6.48
C GLU A 305 7.22 -7.09 -5.00
N SER A 306 6.37 -6.56 -4.11
CA SER A 306 6.62 -6.48 -2.66
C SER A 306 5.93 -7.59 -1.86
N TRP A 307 5.15 -8.45 -2.53
CA TRP A 307 4.37 -9.48 -1.86
C TRP A 307 5.25 -10.63 -1.33
N ILE A 308 5.02 -10.97 -0.06
CA ILE A 308 5.60 -12.15 0.60
C ILE A 308 4.60 -13.29 0.50
N THR A 309 4.61 -14.01 -0.63
CA THR A 309 3.57 -14.99 -0.98
C THR A 309 3.85 -16.40 -0.46
N TYR A 310 2.81 -17.02 0.10
CA TYR A 310 2.75 -18.46 0.35
C TYR A 310 2.29 -19.23 -0.90
N PRO A 311 2.63 -20.53 -1.04
CA PRO A 311 2.20 -21.33 -2.19
C PRO A 311 0.67 -21.37 -2.41
N SER A 312 -0.12 -21.38 -1.33
CA SER A 312 -1.59 -21.33 -1.38
C SER A 312 -2.10 -20.05 -2.04
N GLN A 313 -1.47 -18.91 -1.74
CA GLN A 313 -1.81 -17.60 -2.29
C GLN A 313 -1.48 -17.53 -3.79
N GLU A 314 -0.29 -18.01 -4.18
CA GLU A 314 0.09 -18.07 -5.59
C GLU A 314 -0.82 -19.01 -6.38
N LYS A 315 -1.20 -20.16 -5.80
CA LYS A 315 -2.16 -21.10 -6.38
C LYS A 315 -3.51 -20.43 -6.61
N ARG A 316 -4.02 -19.67 -5.65
CA ARG A 316 -5.29 -18.93 -5.76
C ARG A 316 -5.26 -17.91 -6.90
N LEU A 317 -4.18 -17.15 -7.03
CA LEU A 317 -3.97 -16.23 -8.16
C LEU A 317 -3.89 -17.00 -9.50
N ASN A 318 -3.20 -18.15 -9.51
CA ASN A 318 -3.07 -18.98 -10.70
C ASN A 318 -4.41 -19.59 -11.14
N ILE A 319 -5.28 -20.00 -10.20
CA ILE A 319 -6.63 -20.48 -10.50
C ILE A 319 -7.42 -19.40 -11.23
N PHE A 320 -7.41 -18.16 -10.72
CA PHE A 320 -8.07 -17.04 -11.38
C PHE A 320 -7.50 -16.81 -12.79
N HIS A 321 -6.17 -16.82 -12.93
CA HIS A 321 -5.48 -16.65 -14.20
C HIS A 321 -5.89 -17.71 -15.24
N MET A 322 -5.81 -18.99 -14.87
CA MET A 322 -6.17 -20.10 -15.77
C MET A 322 -7.64 -20.07 -16.16
N ARG A 323 -8.54 -19.76 -15.22
CA ARG A 323 -9.98 -19.62 -15.50
C ARG A 323 -10.24 -18.50 -16.51
N SER A 324 -9.57 -17.35 -16.37
CA SER A 324 -9.70 -16.25 -17.32
C SER A 324 -9.17 -16.61 -18.70
N LEU A 325 -8.00 -17.27 -18.79
CA LEU A 325 -7.42 -17.66 -20.07
C LEU A 325 -8.27 -18.70 -20.80
N ARG A 326 -8.76 -19.72 -20.09
CA ARG A 326 -9.69 -20.71 -20.66
C ARG A 326 -10.96 -20.05 -21.20
N ARG A 327 -11.51 -19.08 -20.46
CA ARG A 327 -12.67 -18.29 -20.93
C ARG A 327 -12.36 -17.51 -22.22
N ILE A 328 -11.18 -16.88 -22.31
CA ILE A 328 -10.78 -16.11 -23.51
C ILE A 328 -10.64 -17.00 -24.74
N LEU A 329 -10.12 -18.22 -24.55
CA LEU A 329 -9.96 -19.21 -25.60
C LEU A 329 -11.20 -20.07 -25.85
N SER A 330 -12.31 -19.83 -25.13
CA SER A 330 -13.51 -20.66 -25.18
C SER A 330 -13.25 -22.15 -24.92
N ILE A 331 -12.28 -22.46 -24.05
CA ILE A 331 -11.93 -23.83 -23.66
C ILE A 331 -12.85 -24.27 -22.51
N SER A 332 -13.58 -25.33 -22.76
CA SER A 332 -14.44 -26.00 -21.80
C SER A 332 -13.68 -27.10 -21.03
N TRP A 333 -14.31 -27.67 -20.01
CA TRP A 333 -13.76 -28.82 -19.29
C TRP A 333 -13.73 -30.12 -20.13
N THR A 334 -14.65 -30.29 -21.08
CA THR A 334 -14.73 -31.49 -21.93
C THR A 334 -13.62 -31.56 -22.97
N ASP A 335 -12.99 -30.42 -23.25
CA ASP A 335 -11.91 -30.33 -24.24
C ASP A 335 -10.62 -31.00 -23.73
N ASN A 336 -10.54 -31.35 -22.44
CA ASN A 336 -9.39 -32.03 -21.80
C ASN A 336 -8.02 -31.36 -22.04
N VAL A 337 -8.01 -30.05 -22.30
CA VAL A 337 -6.78 -29.28 -22.55
C VAL A 337 -6.03 -29.05 -21.24
N TYR A 338 -4.75 -29.39 -21.19
CA TYR A 338 -3.90 -29.17 -20.02
C TYR A 338 -3.50 -27.69 -19.83
N ASN A 339 -3.17 -27.29 -18.59
CA ASN A 339 -2.86 -25.89 -18.27
C ASN A 339 -1.61 -25.36 -18.99
N ASN A 340 -0.58 -26.21 -19.17
CA ASN A 340 0.62 -25.86 -19.94
C ASN A 340 0.29 -25.54 -21.40
N GLU A 341 -0.64 -26.28 -22.00
CA GLU A 341 -1.09 -26.06 -23.37
C GLU A 341 -1.89 -24.75 -23.50
N VAL A 342 -2.78 -24.46 -22.55
CA VAL A 342 -3.48 -23.16 -22.49
C VAL A 342 -2.48 -22.00 -22.48
N LEU A 343 -1.44 -22.09 -21.65
CA LEU A 343 -0.39 -21.06 -21.56
C LEU A 343 0.43 -20.94 -22.85
N ALA A 344 0.74 -22.07 -23.50
CA ALA A 344 1.46 -22.12 -24.78
C ALA A 344 0.65 -21.44 -25.90
N ARG A 345 -0.66 -21.72 -26.00
CA ARG A 345 -1.55 -21.11 -27.01
C ARG A 345 -1.62 -19.59 -26.92
N VAL A 346 -1.58 -19.03 -25.71
CA VAL A 346 -1.64 -17.56 -25.50
C VAL A 346 -0.28 -16.89 -25.39
N ASN A 347 0.80 -17.66 -25.32
CA ASN A 347 2.16 -17.17 -25.06
C ASN A 347 2.24 -16.25 -23.82
N ILE A 348 1.60 -16.64 -22.72
CA ILE A 348 1.68 -15.96 -21.42
C ILE A 348 2.25 -16.93 -20.39
N PRO A 349 3.23 -16.52 -19.56
CA PRO A 349 3.72 -17.35 -18.47
C PRO A 349 2.67 -17.61 -17.39
N SER A 350 2.83 -18.71 -16.66
CA SER A 350 2.00 -19.00 -15.49
C SER A 350 2.06 -17.87 -14.44
N MET A 351 1.06 -17.82 -13.57
CA MET A 351 1.02 -16.80 -12.51
C MET A 351 2.23 -16.87 -11.58
N PHE A 352 2.70 -18.09 -11.29
CA PHE A 352 3.93 -18.33 -10.53
C PHE A 352 5.14 -17.64 -11.18
N THR A 353 5.27 -17.78 -12.50
CA THR A 353 6.37 -17.18 -13.26
C THR A 353 6.25 -15.66 -13.31
N LEU A 354 5.04 -15.13 -13.50
CA LEU A 354 4.78 -13.69 -13.57
C LEU A 354 5.06 -12.96 -12.25
N ILE A 355 4.74 -13.57 -11.11
CA ILE A 355 5.02 -13.02 -9.78
C ILE A 355 6.54 -13.05 -9.53
N ARG A 356 7.17 -14.20 -9.81
CA ARG A 356 8.62 -14.38 -9.68
C ARG A 356 9.41 -13.36 -10.49
N GLN A 357 9.08 -13.19 -11.77
CA GLN A 357 9.74 -12.20 -12.64
C GLN A 357 9.65 -10.78 -12.09
N ARG A 358 8.48 -10.39 -11.56
CA ARG A 358 8.30 -9.05 -10.96
C ARG A 358 9.16 -8.87 -9.71
N ARG A 359 9.15 -9.86 -8.82
CA ARG A 359 9.92 -9.84 -7.57
C ARG A 359 11.42 -9.82 -7.84
N LEU A 360 11.92 -10.66 -8.75
CA LEU A 360 13.34 -10.69 -9.13
C LEU A 360 13.78 -9.42 -9.87
N ARG A 361 12.93 -8.87 -10.74
CA ARG A 361 13.20 -7.57 -11.38
C ARG A 361 13.34 -6.45 -10.36
N TRP A 362 12.47 -6.44 -9.36
CA TRP A 362 12.52 -5.50 -8.25
C TRP A 362 13.76 -5.69 -7.38
N LEU A 363 14.04 -6.95 -6.98
CA LEU A 363 15.23 -7.30 -6.21
C LEU A 363 16.50 -6.85 -6.93
N GLY A 364 16.62 -7.11 -8.23
CA GLY A 364 17.75 -6.66 -9.03
C GLY A 364 17.86 -5.14 -9.09
N HIS A 365 16.73 -4.42 -9.10
CA HIS A 365 16.75 -2.96 -9.02
C HIS A 365 17.31 -2.48 -7.68
N VAL A 366 16.83 -3.04 -6.56
CA VAL A 366 17.32 -2.73 -5.20
C VAL A 366 18.81 -3.09 -5.06
N TYR A 367 19.23 -4.24 -5.61
CA TYR A 367 20.62 -4.68 -5.58
C TYR A 367 21.59 -3.66 -6.22
N ARG A 368 21.18 -3.04 -7.33
CA ARG A 368 21.98 -2.05 -8.06
C ARG A 368 21.94 -0.64 -7.46
N MET A 369 21.16 -0.41 -6.39
CA MET A 369 21.12 0.89 -5.72
C MET A 369 22.41 1.14 -4.93
N GLU A 370 22.67 2.42 -4.62
CA GLU A 370 23.70 2.83 -3.65
C GLU A 370 23.39 2.23 -2.26
N ASP A 371 24.42 1.95 -1.47
CA ASP A 371 24.29 1.24 -0.18
C ASP A 371 23.58 2.08 0.89
N GLU A 372 23.63 3.40 0.79
CA GLU A 372 22.98 4.33 1.71
C GLU A 372 21.45 4.35 1.54
N ARG A 373 20.92 3.74 0.48
CA ARG A 373 19.50 3.76 0.13
C ARG A 373 18.68 2.92 1.09
N ILE A 374 17.57 3.47 1.58
CA ILE A 374 16.71 2.83 2.60
C ILE A 374 16.25 1.42 2.17
N PRO A 375 15.79 1.17 0.92
CA PRO A 375 15.34 -0.16 0.52
C PRO A 375 16.46 -1.19 0.47
N LYS A 376 17.68 -0.78 0.12
CA LYS A 376 18.85 -1.67 0.13
C LYS A 376 19.27 -1.97 1.57
N ASN A 377 19.34 -0.94 2.41
CA ASN A 377 19.55 -1.07 3.85
C ASN A 377 18.48 -1.94 4.52
N LEU A 378 17.21 -1.85 4.13
CA LEU A 378 16.12 -2.67 4.67
C LEU A 378 16.19 -4.12 4.20
N LEU A 379 16.62 -4.36 2.95
CA LEU A 379 16.77 -5.69 2.38
C LEU A 379 17.88 -6.49 3.09
N TYR A 380 19.01 -5.83 3.36
CA TYR A 380 20.18 -6.43 4.01
C TYR A 380 20.22 -6.24 5.54
N GLY A 381 19.41 -5.32 6.05
CA GLY A 381 19.39 -4.98 7.46
C GLY A 381 18.93 -6.13 8.34
N GLU A 382 19.62 -6.29 9.45
CA GLU A 382 19.27 -7.23 10.50
C GLU A 382 18.96 -6.46 11.79
N PHE A 383 18.10 -7.03 12.64
CA PHE A 383 17.83 -6.40 13.92
C PHE A 383 19.06 -6.55 14.81
N GLU A 384 19.51 -5.44 15.42
CA GLU A 384 20.61 -5.43 16.40
C GLU A 384 20.35 -6.39 17.58
N SER A 385 19.08 -6.57 17.95
CA SER A 385 18.67 -7.46 19.04
C SER A 385 17.38 -8.22 18.74
N GLY A 386 17.28 -9.42 19.32
CA GLY A 386 16.13 -10.31 19.23
C GLY A 386 16.32 -11.42 18.21
N SER A 387 15.94 -12.64 18.60
CA SER A 387 15.96 -13.81 17.75
C SER A 387 14.59 -14.05 17.10
N ARG A 388 14.57 -14.86 16.03
CA ARG A 388 13.30 -15.33 15.47
C ARG A 388 12.62 -16.26 16.49
N PRO A 389 11.29 -16.17 16.66
CA PRO A 389 10.56 -17.11 17.50
C PRO A 389 10.79 -18.56 17.08
N ILE A 390 10.90 -19.45 18.06
CA ILE A 390 10.99 -20.89 17.85
C ILE A 390 9.69 -21.39 17.19
N GLY A 391 9.81 -22.35 16.26
CA GLY A 391 8.71 -22.91 15.47
C GLY A 391 8.78 -22.51 14.00
N ARG A 392 7.63 -22.27 13.36
CA ARG A 392 7.52 -21.85 11.95
C ARG A 392 7.36 -20.32 11.86
N PRO A 393 8.43 -19.54 11.59
CA PRO A 393 8.34 -18.09 11.51
C PRO A 393 7.61 -17.66 10.24
N LYS A 394 7.04 -16.44 10.25
CA LYS A 394 6.53 -15.81 9.01
C LYS A 394 7.69 -15.62 8.02
N LEU A 395 7.40 -15.83 6.74
CA LEU A 395 8.33 -15.58 5.65
C LEU A 395 8.75 -14.09 5.65
N ARG A 396 10.04 -13.83 5.41
CA ARG A 396 10.54 -12.51 5.02
C ARG A 396 10.52 -12.37 3.51
N PHE A 397 10.58 -11.12 3.05
CA PHE A 397 10.82 -10.82 1.65
C PHE A 397 12.08 -11.52 1.10
N LYS A 398 13.19 -11.52 1.87
CA LYS A 398 14.43 -12.23 1.49
C LYS A 398 14.24 -13.74 1.34
N ASP A 399 13.45 -14.36 2.21
CA ASP A 399 13.20 -15.81 2.16
C ASP A 399 12.47 -16.18 0.85
N VAL A 400 11.52 -15.33 0.42
CA VAL A 400 10.77 -15.50 -0.83
C VAL A 400 11.62 -15.20 -2.06
N CYS A 401 12.47 -14.18 -2.01
CA CYS A 401 13.43 -13.88 -3.09
C CYS A 401 14.42 -15.03 -3.30
N LYS A 402 14.96 -15.61 -2.22
CA LYS A 402 15.85 -16.78 -2.31
C LYS A 402 15.14 -17.97 -2.97
N ARG A 403 13.88 -18.25 -2.59
CA ARG A 403 13.06 -19.29 -3.26
C ARG A 403 12.96 -19.04 -4.76
N ASP A 404 12.73 -17.80 -5.17
CA ASP A 404 12.61 -17.42 -6.58
C ASP A 404 13.94 -17.50 -7.34
N MET A 405 15.04 -17.12 -6.71
CA MET A 405 16.38 -17.24 -7.27
C MET A 405 16.76 -18.71 -7.48
N LEU A 406 16.53 -19.57 -6.50
CA LEU A 406 16.75 -21.02 -6.62
C LEU A 406 15.90 -21.62 -7.75
N ALA A 407 14.62 -21.22 -7.85
CA ALA A 407 13.73 -21.67 -8.92
C ALA A 407 14.14 -21.17 -10.32
N THR A 408 15.10 -20.24 -10.41
CA THR A 408 15.64 -19.70 -11.67
C THR A 408 17.15 -19.95 -11.84
N ALA A 409 17.72 -20.84 -11.02
CA ALA A 409 19.15 -21.16 -11.00
C ALA A 409 20.07 -19.93 -10.81
N LEU A 410 19.58 -18.90 -10.12
CA LEU A 410 20.39 -17.75 -9.73
C LEU A 410 21.10 -18.02 -8.39
N PRO A 411 22.38 -17.62 -8.24
CA PRO A 411 23.16 -17.86 -7.02
C PRO A 411 22.61 -17.07 -5.83
N THR A 412 22.50 -17.71 -4.66
CA THR A 412 21.86 -17.13 -3.46
C THR A 412 22.84 -16.69 -2.36
N ASP A 413 24.14 -16.82 -2.60
CA ASP A 413 25.18 -16.77 -1.56
C ASP A 413 25.78 -15.37 -1.37
N LYS A 414 25.10 -14.33 -1.87
CA LYS A 414 25.51 -12.92 -1.74
C LYS A 414 24.51 -12.11 -0.94
#